data_AF-A0A7S1DDY1-F1
#
_entry.id   AF-A0A7S1DDY1-F1
#
_cell.length_a   1.000
_cell.length_b   1.000
_cell.length_c   1.000
_cell.angle_alpha   90.00
_cell.angle_beta   90.00
_cell.angle_gamma   90.00
#
_symmetry.space_group_name_H-M   'P 1'
#
loop_
_entity.id
_entity.type
_entity.pdbx_description
1 polymer ?
#
loop_
_entity_poly.entity_id
_entity_poly.type
_entity_poly.pdbx_seq_one_letter_code
_entity_poly.pdbx_strand_id
1 'polypeptide(L)'
;MMGNLEELVAAGNQIRQLPPSLGKLQRLRKLDVSRNLVSDLSHQICSMTDLGEIRLRNNSIVNVSETISDMPALRLMDLGENKIEKVPLVVIDSWVNLTSLWLDSNRLTNV
;
A
#
# COMPACT_ATOMS: atom_id res chain seq x y z
N MET A 1 2.60 18.79 -15.03
CA MET A 1 3.62 17.78 -14.67
C MET A 1 3.59 17.62 -13.16
N MET A 2 3.39 16.39 -12.64
CA MET A 2 3.32 16.10 -11.19
C MET A 2 4.63 15.50 -10.64
N GLY A 3 5.76 15.66 -11.35
CA GLY A 3 7.02 14.97 -11.04
C GLY A 3 7.70 15.37 -9.72
N ASN A 4 7.15 16.35 -8.99
CA ASN A 4 7.63 16.78 -7.69
C ASN A 4 6.60 16.53 -6.56
N LEU A 5 5.53 15.80 -6.85
CA LEU A 5 4.53 15.50 -5.82
C LEU A 5 5.14 14.56 -4.78
N GLU A 6 5.15 14.97 -3.51
CA GLU A 6 5.68 14.18 -2.40
C GLU A 6 4.58 13.54 -1.55
N GLU A 7 3.39 14.16 -1.48
CA GLU A 7 2.23 13.61 -0.77
C GLU A 7 1.01 13.60 -1.68
N LEU A 8 0.29 12.47 -1.72
CA LEU A 8 -1.00 12.35 -2.37
C LEU A 8 -2.01 11.83 -1.37
N VAL A 9 -3.01 12.65 -1.06
CA VAL A 9 -4.14 12.30 -0.20
C VAL A 9 -5.41 12.29 -1.04
N ALA A 10 -5.98 11.10 -1.21
CA ALA A 10 -7.23 10.85 -1.90
C ALA A 10 -8.18 9.98 -1.05
N ALA A 11 -8.08 10.10 0.27
CA ALA A 11 -8.91 9.37 1.21
C ALA A 11 -10.39 9.79 1.15
N GLY A 12 -11.30 8.86 1.40
CA GLY A 12 -12.75 9.13 1.47
C GLY A 12 -13.43 9.31 0.11
N ASN A 13 -12.95 8.60 -0.92
CA ASN A 13 -13.52 8.64 -2.26
C ASN A 13 -14.13 7.27 -2.65
N GLN A 14 -14.46 7.11 -3.94
CA GLN A 14 -14.99 5.85 -4.50
C GLN A 14 -13.98 5.19 -5.45
N ILE A 15 -12.68 5.38 -5.20
CA ILE A 15 -11.61 4.86 -6.05
C ILE A 15 -11.62 3.34 -5.97
N ARG A 16 -11.82 2.67 -7.10
CA ARG A 16 -11.81 1.19 -7.20
C ARG A 16 -10.46 0.64 -7.62
N GLN A 17 -9.71 1.41 -8.39
CA GLN A 17 -8.42 1.03 -8.95
C GLN A 17 -7.48 2.24 -8.95
N LEU A 18 -6.23 1.98 -8.64
CA LEU A 18 -5.17 2.98 -8.73
C LEU A 18 -4.58 2.93 -10.16
N PRO A 19 -4.49 4.07 -10.87
CA PRO A 19 -4.07 4.06 -12.26
C PRO A 19 -2.60 3.63 -12.38
N PRO A 20 -2.20 2.90 -13.43
CA PRO A 20 -0.80 2.49 -13.62
C PRO A 20 0.18 3.67 -13.66
N SER A 21 -0.29 4.85 -14.08
CA SER A 21 0.50 6.08 -14.10
C SER A 21 0.91 6.58 -12.71
N LEU A 22 0.26 6.13 -11.62
CA LEU A 22 0.62 6.49 -10.25
C LEU A 22 2.05 6.07 -9.91
N GLY A 23 2.51 4.93 -10.44
CA GLY A 23 3.90 4.47 -10.29
C GLY A 23 4.95 5.41 -10.90
N LYS A 24 4.56 6.40 -11.72
CA LYS A 24 5.48 7.41 -12.26
C LYS A 24 5.83 8.50 -11.24
N LEU A 25 5.14 8.58 -10.10
CA LEU A 25 5.38 9.57 -9.06
C LEU A 25 6.57 9.14 -8.17
N GLN A 26 7.76 9.11 -8.76
CA GLN A 26 8.96 8.58 -8.12
C GLN A 26 9.47 9.41 -6.92
N ARG A 27 8.93 10.62 -6.71
CA ARG A 27 9.20 11.46 -5.53
C ARG A 27 8.13 11.36 -4.43
N LEU A 28 7.09 10.56 -4.64
CA LEU A 28 6.01 10.43 -3.67
C LEU A 28 6.53 9.68 -2.45
N ARG A 29 6.42 10.31 -1.28
CA ARG A 29 6.82 9.80 0.03
C ARG A 29 5.63 9.27 0.82
N LYS A 30 4.44 9.80 0.57
CA LYS A 30 3.20 9.39 1.25
C LYS A 30 2.03 9.27 0.28
N LEU A 31 1.37 8.13 0.35
CA LEU A 31 0.14 7.84 -0.37
C LEU A 31 -0.95 7.48 0.65
N ASP A 32 -2.02 8.28 0.69
CA ASP A 32 -3.21 7.96 1.47
C ASP A 32 -4.43 7.84 0.55
N VAL A 33 -4.92 6.62 0.43
CA VAL A 33 -6.12 6.25 -0.32
C VAL A 33 -7.09 5.48 0.59
N SER A 34 -7.06 5.78 1.89
CA SER A 34 -7.94 5.16 2.88
C SER A 34 -9.42 5.46 2.60
N ARG A 35 -10.34 4.64 3.08
CA ARG A 35 -11.80 4.82 2.91
C ARG A 35 -12.18 4.95 1.43
N ASN A 36 -11.77 3.96 0.64
CA ASN A 36 -12.06 3.84 -0.78
C ASN A 36 -12.58 2.42 -1.08
N LEU A 37 -12.58 2.00 -2.34
CA LEU A 37 -13.06 0.70 -2.81
C LEU A 37 -11.95 -0.08 -3.52
N VAL A 38 -10.68 0.20 -3.21
CA VAL A 38 -9.52 -0.43 -3.84
C VAL A 38 -9.52 -1.91 -3.46
N SER A 39 -9.55 -2.78 -4.45
CA SER A 39 -9.54 -4.24 -4.24
C SER A 39 -8.18 -4.89 -4.42
N ASP A 40 -7.23 -4.17 -5.02
CA ASP A 40 -5.90 -4.67 -5.34
C ASP A 40 -4.87 -3.54 -5.22
N LEU A 41 -3.70 -3.88 -4.69
CA LEU A 41 -2.56 -2.98 -4.67
C LEU A 41 -1.83 -3.13 -6.00
N SER A 42 -1.91 -2.13 -6.86
CA SER A 42 -1.32 -2.23 -8.19
C SER A 42 0.20 -2.42 -8.09
N HIS A 43 0.75 -3.37 -8.85
CA HIS A 43 2.19 -3.66 -8.86
C HIS A 43 3.05 -2.44 -9.23
N GLN A 44 2.47 -1.44 -9.90
CA GLN A 44 3.16 -0.20 -10.22
C GLN A 44 3.46 0.65 -8.98
N ILE A 45 2.69 0.54 -7.90
CA ILE A 45 2.99 1.24 -6.64
C ILE A 45 4.24 0.65 -6.00
N CYS A 46 4.48 -0.65 -6.18
CA CYS A 46 5.69 -1.31 -5.70
C CYS A 46 6.97 -0.79 -6.35
N SER A 47 6.88 -0.12 -7.52
CA SER A 47 8.04 0.53 -8.16
C SER A 47 8.38 1.92 -7.62
N MET A 48 7.65 2.42 -6.62
CA MET A 48 7.84 3.75 -6.06
C MET A 48 8.85 3.70 -4.91
N THR A 49 10.14 3.79 -5.25
CA THR A 49 11.24 3.50 -4.30
C THR A 49 11.34 4.47 -3.13
N ASP A 50 10.84 5.70 -3.28
CA ASP A 50 10.88 6.75 -2.25
C ASP A 50 9.64 6.74 -1.33
N LEU A 51 8.65 5.89 -1.61
CA LEU A 51 7.39 5.84 -0.88
C LEU A 51 7.60 5.20 0.50
N GLY A 52 7.51 6.05 1.53
CA GLY A 52 7.76 5.65 2.93
C GLY A 52 6.50 5.33 3.71
N GLU A 53 5.36 5.90 3.32
CA GLU A 53 4.08 5.70 3.99
C GLU A 53 2.97 5.36 2.99
N ILE A 54 2.30 4.23 3.23
CA ILE A 54 1.12 3.83 2.46
C ILE A 54 -0.04 3.60 3.44
N ARG A 55 -1.15 4.32 3.22
CA ARG A 55 -2.40 4.14 3.94
C ARG A 55 -3.50 3.69 2.99
N LEU A 56 -3.98 2.47 3.22
CA LEU A 56 -5.02 1.77 2.46
C LEU A 56 -6.14 1.30 3.39
N ARG A 57 -6.24 1.85 4.60
CA ARG A 57 -7.25 1.47 5.60
C ARG A 57 -8.65 1.58 5.02
N ASN A 58 -9.55 0.66 5.37
CA ASN A 58 -10.95 0.70 4.95
C ASN A 58 -11.07 0.71 3.41
N ASN A 59 -10.64 -0.39 2.81
CA ASN A 59 -10.74 -0.68 1.38
C ASN A 59 -11.28 -2.10 1.20
N SER A 60 -11.09 -2.71 0.02
CA SER A 60 -11.55 -4.08 -0.28
C SER A 60 -10.39 -5.00 -0.70
N ILE A 61 -9.17 -4.73 -0.23
CA ILE A 61 -7.97 -5.50 -0.58
C ILE A 61 -8.09 -6.92 -0.03
N VAL A 62 -7.84 -7.92 -0.89
CA VAL A 62 -7.95 -9.35 -0.53
C VAL A 62 -6.57 -9.99 -0.35
N ASN A 63 -5.56 -9.52 -1.07
CA ASN A 63 -4.21 -10.06 -1.01
C ASN A 63 -3.18 -8.93 -0.95
N VAL A 64 -2.06 -9.20 -0.29
CA VAL A 64 -0.86 -8.37 -0.35
C VAL A 64 0.07 -9.00 -1.38
N SER A 65 0.46 -8.25 -2.42
CA SER A 65 1.40 -8.74 -3.44
C SER A 65 2.78 -8.98 -2.84
N GLU A 66 3.48 -10.03 -3.30
CA GLU A 66 4.86 -10.29 -2.91
C GLU A 66 5.81 -9.14 -3.31
N THR A 67 5.52 -8.47 -4.42
CA THR A 67 6.31 -7.32 -4.91
C THR A 67 6.33 -6.12 -3.96
N ILE A 68 5.52 -6.14 -2.89
CA ILE A 68 5.59 -5.11 -1.85
C ILE A 68 6.95 -5.08 -1.13
N SER A 69 7.72 -6.16 -1.21
CA SER A 69 9.13 -6.22 -0.78
C SER A 69 10.05 -5.26 -1.53
N ASP A 70 9.65 -4.82 -2.73
CA ASP A 70 10.49 -4.01 -3.63
C ASP A 70 10.49 -2.52 -3.26
N MET A 71 9.92 -2.16 -2.10
CA MET A 71 9.76 -0.79 -1.62
C MET A 71 10.74 -0.48 -0.48
N PRO A 72 12.01 -0.14 -0.77
CA PRO A 72 13.05 -0.04 0.24
C PRO A 72 12.85 1.10 1.25
N ALA A 73 12.13 2.15 0.88
CA ALA A 73 11.86 3.28 1.78
C ALA A 73 10.66 3.06 2.71
N LEU A 74 9.86 2.00 2.51
CA LEU A 74 8.61 1.80 3.21
C LEU A 74 8.83 1.58 4.71
N ARG A 75 8.26 2.45 5.53
CA ARG A 75 8.32 2.40 7.00
C ARG A 75 6.97 2.17 7.64
N LEU A 76 5.90 2.56 6.95
CA LEU A 76 4.54 2.53 7.46
C LEU A 76 3.60 1.97 6.40
N MET A 77 2.85 0.94 6.80
CA MET A 77 1.79 0.34 5.99
C MET A 77 0.54 0.14 6.83
N ASP A 78 -0.53 0.85 6.48
CA ASP A 78 -1.86 0.64 7.07
C ASP A 78 -2.78 -0.07 6.08
N LEU A 79 -3.04 -1.35 6.37
CA LEU A 79 -3.95 -2.24 5.65
C LEU A 79 -5.16 -2.63 6.51
N GLY A 80 -5.41 -1.93 7.61
CA GLY A 80 -6.53 -2.23 8.50
C GLY A 80 -7.88 -2.12 7.81
N GLU A 81 -8.91 -2.80 8.32
CA GLU A 81 -10.27 -2.78 7.76
C GLU A 81 -10.31 -3.15 6.26
N ASN A 82 -9.60 -4.21 5.86
CA ASN A 82 -9.65 -4.78 4.52
C ASN A 82 -10.22 -6.21 4.56
N LYS A 83 -10.01 -7.00 3.50
CA LYS A 83 -10.47 -8.39 3.37
C LYS A 83 -9.30 -9.35 3.22
N ILE A 84 -8.12 -8.99 3.74
CA ILE A 84 -6.89 -9.75 3.56
C ILE A 84 -6.99 -11.08 4.30
N GLU A 85 -6.78 -12.18 3.60
CA GLU A 85 -6.85 -13.53 4.18
C GLU A 85 -5.47 -14.05 4.62
N LYS A 86 -4.41 -13.60 3.93
CA LYS A 86 -3.02 -14.02 4.15
C LYS A 86 -2.06 -12.88 3.81
N VAL A 87 -0.96 -12.82 4.56
CA VAL A 87 0.23 -12.03 4.20
C VAL A 87 1.29 -13.02 3.69
N PRO A 88 1.98 -12.75 2.57
CA PRO A 88 3.00 -13.66 2.08
C PRO A 88 4.17 -13.77 3.07
N LEU A 89 4.45 -14.96 3.59
CA LEU A 89 5.56 -15.18 4.53
C LEU A 89 6.91 -14.72 3.95
N VAL A 90 7.07 -14.86 2.63
CA VAL A 90 8.29 -14.47 1.91
C VAL A 90 8.62 -12.98 2.02
N VAL A 91 7.61 -12.11 2.25
CA VAL A 91 7.86 -10.67 2.35
C VAL A 91 8.24 -10.21 3.75
N ILE A 92 7.95 -11.00 4.79
CA ILE A 92 8.20 -10.60 6.19
C ILE A 92 9.69 -10.36 6.43
N ASP A 93 10.56 -11.24 5.91
CA ASP A 93 12.01 -11.11 6.04
C ASP A 93 12.59 -9.95 5.20
N SER A 94 11.84 -9.48 4.18
CA SER A 94 12.28 -8.40 3.28
C SER A 94 12.01 -6.99 3.85
N TRP A 95 11.11 -6.87 4.82
CA TRP A 95 10.65 -5.60 5.37
C TRP A 95 11.60 -5.00 6.41
N VAL A 96 12.87 -4.87 6.06
CA VAL A 96 13.95 -4.42 6.96
C VAL A 96 13.76 -3.00 7.51
N ASN A 97 13.00 -2.15 6.82
CA ASN A 97 12.73 -0.77 7.21
C ASN A 97 11.31 -0.53 7.74
N LEU A 98 10.45 -1.56 7.73
CA LEU A 98 9.07 -1.42 8.16
C LEU A 98 9.00 -1.33 9.69
N THR A 99 8.42 -0.24 10.19
CA THR A 99 8.31 0.05 11.63
C THR A 99 6.89 -0.05 12.13
N SER A 100 5.90 -0.01 11.24
CA SER A 100 4.49 -0.05 11.59
C SER A 100 3.69 -0.74 10.50
N LEU A 101 2.98 -1.79 10.89
CA LEU A 101 2.10 -2.56 10.04
C LEU A 101 0.76 -2.74 10.75
N TRP A 102 -0.31 -2.16 10.20
CA TRP A 102 -1.66 -2.40 10.67
C TRP A 102 -2.38 -3.39 9.76
N LEU A 103 -2.84 -4.48 10.37
CA LEU A 103 -3.60 -5.54 9.73
C LEU A 103 -4.92 -5.82 10.49
N ASP A 104 -5.29 -4.97 11.44
CA ASP A 104 -6.51 -5.12 12.23
C ASP A 104 -7.75 -5.17 11.34
N SER A 105 -8.80 -5.84 11.80
CA SER A 105 -10.09 -5.89 11.09
C SER A 105 -9.99 -6.44 9.64
N ASN A 106 -9.09 -7.41 9.42
CA ASN A 106 -8.99 -8.22 8.20
C ASN A 106 -9.59 -9.62 8.41
N ARG A 107 -9.36 -10.54 7.45
CA ARG A 107 -9.82 -11.94 7.47
C ARG A 107 -8.66 -12.91 7.64
N LEU A 108 -7.60 -12.47 8.32
CA LEU A 108 -6.36 -13.23 8.44
C LEU A 108 -6.62 -14.56 9.12
N THR A 109 -6.21 -15.63 8.44
CA THR A 109 -6.26 -16.99 8.99
C THR A 109 -4.89 -17.49 9.44
N ASN A 110 -3.81 -16.92 8.86
CA ASN A 110 -2.42 -17.19 9.20
C ASN A 110 -1.58 -15.92 8.93
N VAL A 111 -0.51 -15.74 9.70
CA VAL A 111 0.52 -14.70 9.53
C VAL A 111 1.88 -15.37 9.53
#